data_AF-A0A0L1JSV9-F1
#
_entry.id   AF-A0A0L1JSV9-F1
#
_cell.length_a   1.000
_cell.length_b   1.000
_cell.length_c   1.000
_cell.angle_alpha   90.00
_cell.angle_beta   90.00
_cell.angle_gamma   90.00
#
_symmetry.space_group_name_H-M   'P 1'
#
loop_
_entity.id
_entity.type
_entity.pdbx_description
1 polymer ?
#
loop_
_entity_poly.entity_id
_entity_poly.type
_entity_poly.pdbx_seq_one_letter_code
_entity_poly.pdbx_strand_id
1 'polypeptide(L)'
;MMADLLVDALRSVHLIGLALGFGLAMFADATAFRTILRPITAADLERLHNLHTAILIGLGVLWASGLGLLYARTGFDLSAFAPKLFVKLGVVILLTLNALTIGSVAMPMFVRGVGRTFGELPSRARLTLGGVAGLSAACWISGLALGVFSFMRTLDLGAALSITGAIYALCVAGGLAAACLAPFVRHGLLPKLAQPAPEPRAPRMRNGFDRDAFLYP
;
A
#
# COMPACT_ATOMS: atom_id res chain seq x y z
N MET A 1 17.22 23.99 27.37
CA MET A 1 17.40 24.62 26.04
C MET A 1 17.99 23.65 25.01
N MET A 2 19.26 23.21 25.13
CA MET A 2 19.87 22.30 24.12
C MET A 2 19.21 20.92 24.08
N ALA A 3 18.89 20.35 25.24
CA ALA A 3 18.19 19.05 25.34
C ALA A 3 16.77 19.12 24.77
N ASP A 4 16.05 20.22 25.02
CA ASP A 4 14.69 20.43 24.50
C ASP A 4 14.71 20.56 22.97
N LEU A 5 15.68 21.31 22.43
CA LEU A 5 15.89 21.44 20.99
C LEU A 5 16.17 20.09 20.31
N LEU A 6 16.98 19.23 20.94
CA LEU A 6 17.25 17.89 20.44
C LEU A 6 15.99 17.02 20.41
N VAL A 7 15.18 17.05 21.47
CA VAL A 7 13.92 16.28 21.54
C VAL A 7 12.92 16.76 20.49
N ASP A 8 12.84 18.06 20.25
CA ASP A 8 11.95 18.62 19.23
C ASP A 8 12.45 18.32 17.82
N ALA A 9 13.76 18.35 17.58
CA ALA A 9 14.35 17.90 16.32
C ALA A 9 14.06 16.41 16.05
N LEU A 10 14.28 15.53 17.04
CA LEU A 10 13.96 14.10 16.95
C LEU A 10 12.48 13.88 16.68
N ARG A 11 11.58 14.63 17.34
CA ARG A 11 10.14 14.55 17.11
C ARG A 11 9.78 14.96 15.69
N SER A 12 10.38 16.04 15.18
CA SER A 12 10.13 16.56 13.83
C SER A 12 10.57 15.55 12.77
N VAL A 13 11.78 15.00 12.91
CA VAL A 13 12.31 13.93 12.03
C VAL A 13 11.41 12.70 12.09
N HIS A 14 10.96 12.30 13.28
CA HIS A 14 10.04 11.16 13.45
C HIS A 14 8.72 11.37 12.72
N LEU A 15 8.12 12.56 12.84
CA LEU A 15 6.85 12.89 12.18
C LEU A 15 7.00 12.97 10.65
N ILE A 16 8.12 13.51 10.15
CA ILE A 16 8.42 13.51 8.71
C ILE A 16 8.58 12.07 8.20
N GLY A 17 9.34 11.23 8.92
CA GLY A 17 9.48 9.81 8.61
C GLY A 17 8.13 9.08 8.59
N LEU A 18 7.26 9.37 9.55
CA LEU A 18 5.91 8.82 9.61
C LEU A 18 5.07 9.25 8.40
N ALA A 19 5.06 10.55 8.08
CA ALA A 19 4.26 11.09 6.98
C ALA A 19 4.71 10.54 5.62
N LEU A 20 6.03 10.50 5.38
CA LEU A 20 6.59 9.93 4.15
C LEU A 20 6.34 8.43 4.06
N GLY A 21 6.63 7.68 5.12
CA GLY A 21 6.41 6.24 5.16
C GLY A 21 4.93 5.88 4.94
N PHE A 22 4.02 6.56 5.65
CA PHE A 22 2.57 6.39 5.50
C PHE A 22 2.11 6.70 4.08
N GLY A 23 2.46 7.87 3.54
CA GLY A 23 2.02 8.30 2.21
C GLY A 23 2.51 7.36 1.10
N LEU A 24 3.78 6.96 1.15
CA LEU A 24 4.37 6.04 0.18
C LEU A 24 3.77 4.64 0.29
N ALA A 25 3.50 4.16 1.50
CA ALA A 25 2.85 2.87 1.71
C ALA A 25 1.41 2.85 1.20
N MET A 26 0.62 3.89 1.50
CA MET A 26 -0.74 4.01 0.96
C MET A 26 -0.74 4.08 -0.57
N PHE A 27 0.26 4.75 -1.17
CA PHE A 27 0.40 4.79 -2.62
C PHE A 27 0.83 3.43 -3.21
N ALA A 28 1.67 2.66 -2.51
CA ALA A 28 2.02 1.30 -2.89
C ALA A 28 0.80 0.37 -2.80
N ASP A 29 0.04 0.42 -1.71
CA ASP A 29 -1.19 -0.35 -1.51
C ASP A 29 -2.24 0.00 -2.59
N ALA A 30 -2.41 1.29 -2.92
CA ALA A 30 -3.29 1.72 -4.01
C ALA A 30 -2.81 1.23 -5.39
N THR A 31 -1.49 1.21 -5.62
CA THR A 31 -0.92 0.66 -6.86
C THR A 31 -1.20 -0.84 -6.98
N ALA A 32 -1.02 -1.60 -5.90
CA ALA A 32 -1.37 -3.01 -5.82
C ALA A 32 -2.89 -3.22 -6.02
N PHE A 33 -3.73 -2.41 -5.38
CA PHE A 33 -5.19 -2.52 -5.48
C PHE A 33 -5.71 -2.33 -6.92
N ARG A 34 -5.09 -1.43 -7.71
CA ARG A 34 -5.44 -1.23 -9.12
C ARG A 34 -5.30 -2.50 -9.97
N THR A 35 -4.45 -3.45 -9.55
CA THR A 35 -4.26 -4.72 -10.26
C THR A 35 -5.48 -5.65 -10.19
N ILE A 36 -6.48 -5.33 -9.35
CA ILE A 36 -7.80 -5.97 -9.38
C ILE A 36 -8.50 -5.71 -10.72
N LEU A 37 -8.40 -4.48 -11.23
CA LEU A 37 -9.14 -4.02 -12.41
C LEU A 37 -8.36 -4.18 -13.72
N ARG A 38 -7.02 -4.25 -13.65
CA ARG A 38 -6.17 -4.39 -14.84
C ARG A 38 -5.00 -5.35 -14.58
N PRO A 39 -4.40 -5.92 -15.65
CA PRO A 39 -3.25 -6.80 -15.50
C PRO A 39 -2.07 -6.12 -14.79
N ILE A 40 -1.30 -6.91 -14.04
CA ILE A 40 -0.03 -6.53 -13.42
C ILE A 40 0.99 -6.30 -14.54
N THR A 41 1.60 -5.10 -14.58
CA THR A 41 2.62 -4.75 -15.57
C THR A 41 4.02 -4.71 -14.95
N ALA A 42 5.07 -4.80 -15.78
CA ALA A 42 6.44 -4.63 -15.32
C ALA A 42 6.69 -3.25 -14.69
N ALA A 43 6.05 -2.21 -15.22
CA ALA A 43 6.12 -0.86 -14.66
C ALA A 43 5.48 -0.77 -13.26
N ASP A 44 4.44 -1.56 -12.99
CA ASP A 44 3.87 -1.65 -11.63
C ASP A 44 4.86 -2.28 -10.66
N LEU A 45 5.59 -3.31 -11.09
CA LEU A 45 6.62 -3.96 -10.26
C LEU A 45 7.77 -3.01 -9.93
N GLU A 46 8.30 -2.31 -10.94
CA GLU A 46 9.38 -1.33 -10.75
C GLU A 46 8.93 -0.23 -9.78
N ARG A 47 7.72 0.29 -9.97
CA ARG A 47 7.13 1.28 -9.06
C ARG A 47 7.00 0.74 -7.64
N LEU A 48 6.44 -0.46 -7.47
CA LEU A 48 6.28 -1.08 -6.16
C LEU A 48 7.65 -1.31 -5.50
N HIS A 49 8.67 -1.72 -6.24
CA HIS A 49 10.02 -1.91 -5.74
C HIS A 49 10.66 -0.60 -5.25
N ASN A 50 10.54 0.47 -6.05
CA ASN A 50 11.05 1.79 -5.70
C ASN A 50 10.33 2.36 -4.47
N LEU A 51 9.00 2.22 -4.41
CA LEU A 51 8.21 2.61 -3.24
C LEU A 51 8.61 1.80 -2.01
N HIS A 52 8.76 0.49 -2.13
CA HIS A 52 9.17 -0.38 -1.03
C HIS A 52 10.55 0.03 -0.47
N THR A 53 11.51 0.32 -1.34
CA THR A 53 12.83 0.81 -0.94
C THR A 53 12.73 2.13 -0.18
N ALA A 54 11.94 3.09 -0.68
CA ALA A 54 11.72 4.36 0.01
C ALA A 54 11.00 4.18 1.35
N ILE A 55 10.05 3.25 1.44
CA ILE A 55 9.37 2.89 2.69
C ILE A 55 10.37 2.30 3.71
N LEU A 56 11.30 1.45 3.28
CA LEU A 56 12.34 0.90 4.17
C LEU A 56 13.26 2.00 4.72
N ILE A 57 13.62 2.99 3.90
CA ILE A 57 14.37 4.17 4.36
C ILE A 57 13.56 4.94 5.42
N GLY A 58 12.28 5.22 5.13
CA GLY A 58 11.38 5.88 6.08
C GLY A 58 11.23 5.10 7.39
N LEU A 59 11.15 3.77 7.32
CA LEU A 59 11.11 2.90 8.48
C LEU A 59 12.41 2.94 9.30
N GLY A 60 13.57 3.01 8.64
CA GLY A 60 14.86 3.23 9.29
C GLY A 60 14.90 4.57 10.05
N VAL A 61 14.41 5.65 9.43
CA VAL A 61 14.28 6.96 10.08
C VAL A 61 13.33 6.88 11.28
N LEU A 62 12.20 6.19 11.17
CA LEU A 62 11.25 5.99 12.26
C LEU A 62 11.87 5.24 13.44
N TRP A 63 12.63 4.18 13.18
CA TRP A 63 13.35 3.43 14.22
C TRP A 63 14.41 4.31 14.90
N ALA A 64 15.29 4.95 14.13
CA ALA A 64 16.37 5.76 14.68
C ALA A 64 15.84 6.92 15.54
N SER A 65 14.88 7.68 15.01
CA SER A 65 14.25 8.79 15.73
C SER A 65 13.37 8.31 16.90
N GLY A 66 12.67 7.18 16.74
CA GLY A 66 11.83 6.59 17.77
C GLY A 66 12.63 6.08 18.96
N LEU A 67 13.76 5.40 18.72
CA LEU A 67 14.68 4.97 19.78
C LEU A 67 15.33 6.16 20.49
N GLY A 68 15.70 7.22 19.74
CA GLY A 68 16.19 8.46 20.33
C GLY A 68 15.16 9.12 21.25
N LEU A 69 13.90 9.23 20.80
CA LEU A 69 12.80 9.75 21.61
C LEU A 69 12.49 8.89 22.83
N LEU A 70 12.61 7.56 22.68
CA LEU A 70 12.40 6.62 23.77
C LEU A 70 13.48 6.81 24.84
N TYR A 71 14.75 6.77 24.44
CA TYR A 71 15.88 7.00 25.35
C TYR A 71 15.80 8.36 26.04
N ALA A 72 15.53 9.44 25.29
CA ALA A 72 15.45 10.78 25.86
C ALA A 72 14.32 10.95 26.90
N ARG A 73 13.28 10.11 26.86
CA ARG A 73 12.13 10.20 27.77
C ARG A 73 12.18 9.21 28.94
N THR A 74 12.78 8.05 28.75
CA THR A 74 12.72 6.96 29.74
C THR A 74 14.09 6.45 30.13
N GLY A 75 15.17 6.82 29.44
CA GLY A 75 16.49 6.22 29.64
C GLY A 75 16.53 4.71 29.38
N PHE A 76 15.53 4.16 28.67
CA PHE A 76 15.24 2.72 28.56
C PHE A 76 14.88 2.02 29.88
N ASP A 77 14.50 2.76 30.92
CA ASP A 77 13.90 2.17 32.11
C ASP A 77 12.49 1.68 31.79
N LEU A 78 12.28 0.36 31.81
CA LEU A 78 10.98 -0.26 31.54
C LEU A 78 9.89 0.20 32.52
N SER A 79 10.25 0.55 33.75
CA SER A 79 9.28 1.05 34.74
C SER A 79 8.71 2.42 34.36
N ALA A 80 9.44 3.19 33.55
CA ALA A 80 9.02 4.47 33.03
C ALA A 80 8.19 4.36 31.73
N PHE A 81 7.92 3.15 31.22
CA PHE A 81 7.18 2.97 29.98
C PHE A 81 5.68 3.11 30.22
N ALA A 82 5.09 4.15 29.63
CA ALA A 82 3.64 4.29 29.59
C ALA A 82 3.01 3.13 28.77
N PRO A 83 1.81 2.64 29.14
CA PRO A 83 1.10 1.59 28.40
C PRO A 83 1.05 1.77 26.88
N LYS A 84 0.76 2.99 26.42
CA LYS A 84 0.72 3.35 24.99
C LYS A 84 2.04 3.10 24.25
N LEU A 85 3.16 3.12 24.95
CA LEU A 85 4.49 2.94 24.36
C LEU A 85 4.72 1.50 23.94
N PHE A 86 4.21 0.54 24.71
CA PHE A 86 4.21 -0.88 24.32
C PHE A 86 3.42 -1.10 23.03
N VAL A 87 2.24 -0.48 22.91
CA VAL A 87 1.43 -0.56 21.69
C VAL A 87 2.18 0.05 20.49
N LYS A 88 2.81 1.23 20.66
CA LYS A 88 3.62 1.86 19.62
C LYS A 88 4.78 0.98 19.17
N LEU A 89 5.54 0.43 20.11
CA LEU A 89 6.65 -0.48 19.79
C LEU A 89 6.15 -1.73 19.07
N GLY A 90 5.06 -2.35 19.54
CA GLY A 90 4.42 -3.48 18.87
C GLY A 90 4.04 -3.16 17.42
N VAL A 91 3.42 -2.00 17.17
CA VAL A 91 3.06 -1.55 15.82
C VAL A 91 4.29 -1.37 14.93
N VAL A 92 5.36 -0.74 15.42
CA VAL A 92 6.59 -0.54 14.61
C VAL A 92 7.32 -1.87 14.33
N ILE A 93 7.30 -2.81 15.28
CA ILE A 93 7.82 -4.17 15.06
C ILE A 93 7.00 -4.90 13.99
N LEU A 94 5.67 -4.87 14.09
CA LEU A 94 4.78 -5.49 13.09
C LEU A 94 4.96 -4.83 11.71
N LEU A 95 5.11 -3.50 11.67
CA LEU A 95 5.40 -2.77 10.44
C LEU A 95 6.71 -3.25 9.78
N THR A 96 7.72 -3.52 10.61
CA THR A 96 9.02 -4.05 10.15
C THR A 96 8.89 -5.47 9.60
N LEU A 97 8.22 -6.37 10.33
CA LEU A 97 7.95 -7.74 9.87
C LEU A 97 7.12 -7.74 8.58
N ASN A 98 6.14 -6.85 8.47
CA ASN A 98 5.32 -6.70 7.28
C ASN A 98 6.16 -6.22 6.09
N ALA A 99 7.05 -5.24 6.26
CA ALA A 99 7.94 -4.79 5.21
C ALA A 99 8.87 -5.93 4.71
N LEU A 100 9.44 -6.72 5.63
CA LEU A 100 10.22 -7.91 5.27
C LEU A 100 9.38 -8.94 4.50
N THR A 101 8.13 -9.15 4.92
CA THR A 101 7.18 -10.04 4.24
C THR A 101 6.84 -9.53 2.84
N ILE A 102 6.68 -8.22 2.65
CA ILE A 102 6.44 -7.63 1.33
C ILE A 102 7.63 -7.92 0.41
N GLY A 103 8.86 -7.65 0.84
CA GLY A 103 10.05 -7.86 0.03
C GLY A 103 10.31 -9.34 -0.32
N SER A 104 10.12 -10.24 0.65
CA SER A 104 10.47 -11.67 0.49
C SER A 104 9.33 -12.56 -0.02
N VAL A 105 8.08 -12.15 0.15
CA VAL A 105 6.90 -12.96 -0.22
C VAL A 105 6.03 -12.25 -1.25
N ALA A 106 5.57 -11.03 -0.95
CA ALA A 106 4.60 -10.35 -1.81
C ALA A 106 5.20 -9.99 -3.18
N MET A 107 6.40 -9.43 -3.21
CA MET A 107 7.10 -9.04 -4.45
C MET A 107 7.31 -10.24 -5.39
N PRO A 108 7.88 -11.39 -4.95
CA PRO A 108 7.96 -12.58 -5.80
C PRO A 108 6.61 -13.08 -6.33
N MET A 109 5.55 -12.98 -5.53
CA MET A 109 4.20 -13.37 -5.99
C MET A 109 3.68 -12.43 -7.08
N PHE A 110 3.91 -11.11 -6.95
CA PHE A 110 3.58 -10.13 -7.98
C PHE A 110 4.38 -10.35 -9.27
N VAL A 111 5.67 -10.69 -9.18
CA VAL A 111 6.52 -11.04 -10.34
C VAL A 111 5.96 -12.24 -11.10
N ARG A 112 5.54 -13.30 -10.39
CA ARG A 112 4.92 -14.48 -11.00
C ARG A 112 3.52 -14.19 -11.60
N GLY A 113 2.92 -13.07 -11.24
CA GLY A 113 1.60 -12.63 -11.65
C GLY A 113 1.59 -11.68 -12.86
N VAL A 114 2.74 -11.32 -13.43
CA VAL A 114 2.80 -10.38 -14.56
C VAL A 114 1.92 -10.86 -15.72
N GLY A 115 1.18 -9.91 -16.32
CA GLY A 115 0.23 -10.18 -17.39
C GLY A 115 -1.13 -10.70 -16.93
N ARG A 116 -1.29 -11.00 -15.63
CA ARG A 116 -2.57 -11.41 -15.03
C ARG A 116 -3.15 -10.29 -14.18
N THR A 117 -4.47 -10.21 -14.10
CA THR A 117 -5.11 -9.41 -13.04
C THR A 117 -4.95 -10.12 -11.70
N PHE A 118 -5.10 -9.38 -10.60
CA PHE A 118 -5.08 -9.94 -9.27
C PHE A 118 -6.13 -11.06 -9.09
N GLY A 119 -7.30 -10.91 -9.72
CA GLY A 119 -8.36 -11.92 -9.69
C GLY A 119 -7.98 -13.25 -10.37
N GLU A 120 -7.03 -13.26 -11.30
CA GLU A 120 -6.56 -14.45 -12.00
C GLU A 120 -5.43 -15.20 -11.27
N LEU A 121 -4.90 -14.63 -10.19
CA LEU A 121 -3.89 -15.31 -9.38
C LEU A 121 -4.51 -16.50 -8.62
N PRO A 122 -3.71 -17.53 -8.31
CA PRO A 122 -4.16 -18.63 -7.46
C PRO A 122 -4.73 -18.12 -6.12
N SER A 123 -5.77 -18.78 -5.61
CA SER A 123 -6.45 -18.39 -4.37
C SER A 123 -5.49 -18.13 -3.21
N ARG A 124 -4.52 -19.04 -3.00
CA ARG A 124 -3.49 -18.89 -1.97
C ARG A 124 -2.66 -17.61 -2.14
N ALA A 125 -2.26 -17.27 -3.37
CA ALA A 125 -1.50 -16.06 -3.65
C ALA A 125 -2.34 -14.81 -3.36
N ARG A 126 -3.60 -14.77 -3.82
CA ARG A 126 -4.52 -13.66 -3.55
C ARG A 126 -4.76 -13.45 -2.06
N LEU A 127 -5.06 -14.52 -1.33
CA LEU A 127 -5.31 -14.44 0.12
C LEU A 127 -4.05 -13.97 0.87
N THR A 128 -2.87 -14.47 0.48
CA THR A 128 -1.60 -14.03 1.08
C THR A 128 -1.36 -12.54 0.81
N LEU A 129 -1.46 -12.11 -0.45
CA LEU A 129 -1.25 -10.71 -0.85
C LEU A 129 -2.29 -9.77 -0.23
N GLY A 130 -3.57 -10.19 -0.18
CA GLY A 130 -4.64 -9.44 0.46
C GLY A 130 -4.42 -9.29 1.98
N GLY A 131 -3.98 -10.37 2.64
CA GLY A 131 -3.62 -10.32 4.06
C GLY A 131 -2.43 -9.40 4.34
N VAL A 132 -1.38 -9.47 3.51
CA VAL A 132 -0.21 -8.58 3.61
C VAL A 132 -0.58 -7.12 3.38
N ALA A 133 -1.42 -6.83 2.38
CA ALA A 133 -1.91 -5.47 2.13
C ALA A 133 -2.78 -4.95 3.28
N GLY A 134 -3.67 -5.80 3.83
CA GLY A 134 -4.49 -5.45 4.99
C GLY A 134 -3.64 -5.19 6.24
N LEU A 135 -2.61 -6.01 6.48
CA LEU A 135 -1.66 -5.82 7.57
C LEU A 135 -0.84 -4.53 7.40
N SER A 136 -0.40 -4.24 6.17
CA SER A 136 0.27 -2.98 5.81
C SER A 136 -0.58 -1.78 6.21
N ALA A 137 -1.83 -1.73 5.72
CA ALA A 137 -2.75 -0.64 6.03
C ALA A 137 -2.99 -0.50 7.54
N ALA A 138 -3.17 -1.62 8.25
CA ALA A 138 -3.37 -1.64 9.69
C ALA A 138 -2.20 -1.02 10.47
N CYS A 139 -0.96 -1.38 10.12
CA CYS A 139 0.24 -0.87 10.77
C CYS A 139 0.36 0.64 10.62
N TRP A 140 0.17 1.15 9.40
CA TRP A 140 0.27 2.57 9.08
C TRP A 140 -0.84 3.40 9.70
N ILE A 141 -2.10 2.95 9.61
CA ILE A 141 -3.24 3.62 10.24
C ILE A 141 -3.09 3.63 11.76
N SER A 142 -2.66 2.52 12.35
CA SER A 142 -2.45 2.44 13.81
C SER A 142 -1.30 3.33 14.28
N GLY A 143 -0.18 3.36 13.54
CA GLY A 143 0.95 4.25 13.82
C GLY A 143 0.54 5.72 13.79
N LEU A 144 -0.24 6.11 12.78
CA LEU A 144 -0.81 7.45 12.66
C LEU A 144 -1.79 7.75 13.81
N ALA A 145 -2.72 6.83 14.09
CA ALA A 145 -3.73 7.01 15.13
C ALA A 145 -3.09 7.20 16.52
N LEU A 146 -2.09 6.39 16.86
CA LEU A 146 -1.32 6.50 18.11
C LEU A 146 -0.44 7.76 18.17
N GLY A 147 -0.11 8.35 17.02
CA GLY A 147 0.66 9.57 16.89
C GLY A 147 -0.20 10.84 17.03
N VAL A 148 -1.38 10.83 16.40
CA VAL A 148 -2.22 12.03 16.21
C VAL A 148 -3.29 12.17 17.29
N PHE A 149 -3.97 11.09 17.68
CA PHE A 149 -5.12 11.21 18.55
C PHE A 149 -4.72 11.32 20.01
N SER A 150 -5.00 12.48 20.62
CA SER A 150 -4.69 12.76 22.02
C SER A 150 -5.44 11.84 22.99
N PHE A 151 -6.66 11.41 22.66
CA PHE A 151 -7.44 10.49 23.50
C PHE A 151 -6.74 9.12 23.68
N MET A 152 -5.93 8.67 22.72
CA MET A 152 -5.13 7.44 22.86
C MET A 152 -4.12 7.54 24.01
N ARG A 153 -3.82 8.75 24.53
CA ARG A 153 -2.98 8.92 25.72
C ARG A 153 -3.71 8.61 27.03
N THR A 154 -5.03 8.70 27.08
CA THR A 154 -5.81 8.57 28.32
C THR A 154 -6.33 7.16 28.53
N LEU A 155 -6.20 6.30 27.53
CA LEU A 155 -6.60 4.91 27.59
C LEU A 155 -5.63 4.07 28.43
N ASP A 156 -6.17 3.09 29.13
CA ASP A 156 -5.37 1.99 29.65
C ASP A 156 -4.84 1.09 28.51
N LEU A 157 -3.99 0.13 28.88
CA LEU A 157 -3.38 -0.79 27.90
C LEU A 157 -4.44 -1.63 27.16
N GLY A 158 -5.46 -2.11 27.86
CA GLY A 158 -6.49 -2.98 27.32
C GLY A 158 -7.29 -2.27 26.24
N ALA A 159 -7.81 -1.08 26.53
CA ALA A 159 -8.57 -0.28 25.58
C ALA A 159 -7.73 0.13 24.36
N ALA A 160 -6.45 0.50 24.57
CA ALA A 160 -5.54 0.82 23.48
C ALA A 160 -5.27 -0.40 22.57
N LEU A 161 -5.10 -1.59 23.17
CA LEU A 161 -4.96 -2.84 22.42
C LEU A 161 -6.25 -3.23 21.70
N SER A 162 -7.42 -3.03 22.29
CA SER A 162 -8.71 -3.32 21.64
C SER A 162 -8.95 -2.44 20.42
N ILE A 163 -8.70 -1.13 20.52
CA ILE A 163 -8.86 -0.21 19.38
C ILE A 163 -7.85 -0.54 18.28
N THR A 164 -6.59 -0.76 18.64
CA THR A 164 -5.55 -1.15 17.68
C THR A 164 -5.90 -2.48 17.03
N GLY A 165 -6.32 -3.47 17.82
CA GLY A 165 -6.76 -4.78 17.35
C GLY A 165 -7.96 -4.70 16.41
N ALA A 166 -8.92 -3.82 16.67
CA ALA A 166 -10.06 -3.57 15.79
C ALA A 166 -9.63 -2.98 14.44
N ILE A 167 -8.67 -2.04 14.44
CA ILE A 167 -8.08 -1.50 13.19
C ILE A 167 -7.44 -2.63 12.39
N TYR A 168 -6.65 -3.49 13.04
CA TYR A 168 -6.01 -4.65 12.38
C TYR A 168 -7.05 -5.61 11.82
N ALA A 169 -8.04 -6.00 12.63
CA ALA A 169 -9.10 -6.90 12.20
C ALA A 169 -9.84 -6.34 10.98
N LEU A 170 -10.21 -5.05 10.99
CA LEU A 170 -10.93 -4.41 9.90
C LEU A 170 -10.10 -4.35 8.62
N CYS A 171 -8.83 -3.93 8.70
CA CYS A 171 -7.98 -3.80 7.51
C CYS A 171 -7.62 -5.17 6.91
N VAL A 172 -7.30 -6.16 7.76
CA VAL A 172 -7.03 -7.53 7.30
C VAL A 172 -8.28 -8.16 6.71
N ALA A 173 -9.45 -8.01 7.36
CA ALA A 173 -10.72 -8.47 6.80
C ALA A 173 -11.02 -7.82 5.45
N GLY A 174 -10.78 -6.50 5.31
CA GLY A 174 -10.92 -5.78 4.05
C GLY A 174 -10.00 -6.31 2.95
N GLY A 175 -8.72 -6.57 3.27
CA GLY A 175 -7.76 -7.15 2.33
C GLY A 175 -8.12 -8.58 1.90
N LEU A 176 -8.58 -9.41 2.83
CA LEU A 176 -9.07 -10.77 2.53
C LEU A 176 -10.38 -10.75 1.74
N ALA A 177 -11.31 -9.85 2.06
CA ALA A 177 -12.53 -9.66 1.30
C ALA A 177 -12.21 -9.24 -0.15
N ALA A 178 -11.30 -8.29 -0.34
CA ALA A 178 -10.83 -7.91 -1.68
C ALA A 178 -10.22 -9.11 -2.42
N ALA A 179 -9.42 -9.95 -1.75
CA ALA A 179 -8.86 -11.18 -2.32
C ALA A 179 -9.92 -12.21 -2.75
N CYS A 180 -10.99 -12.36 -1.98
CA CYS A 180 -12.10 -13.25 -2.30
C CYS A 180 -12.97 -12.70 -3.44
N LEU A 181 -13.20 -11.37 -3.47
CA LEU A 181 -14.09 -10.72 -4.42
C LEU A 181 -13.44 -10.43 -5.78
N ALA A 182 -12.12 -10.23 -5.82
CA ALA A 182 -11.36 -9.91 -7.02
C ALA A 182 -11.66 -10.75 -8.28
N PRO A 183 -11.77 -12.10 -8.23
CA PRO A 183 -12.13 -12.89 -9.41
C PRO A 183 -13.48 -12.49 -10.03
N PHE A 184 -14.46 -12.07 -9.23
CA PHE A 184 -15.80 -11.75 -9.71
C PHE A 184 -15.89 -10.36 -10.37
N VAL A 185 -14.96 -9.46 -10.02
CA VAL A 185 -14.94 -8.08 -10.54
C VAL A 185 -14.77 -8.05 -12.07
N ARG A 186 -13.96 -8.96 -12.65
CA ARG A 186 -13.78 -9.06 -14.10
C ARG A 186 -15.02 -9.58 -14.82
N HIS A 187 -15.74 -10.53 -14.23
CA HIS A 187 -16.91 -11.16 -14.85
C HIS A 187 -18.15 -10.23 -14.87
N GLY A 188 -18.21 -9.21 -14.00
CA GLY A 188 -19.31 -8.25 -13.97
C GLY A 188 -19.09 -6.93 -14.74
N LEU A 189 -17.85 -6.43 -14.84
CA LEU A 189 -17.58 -5.03 -15.27
C LEU A 189 -16.85 -4.87 -16.61
N LEU A 190 -16.01 -5.81 -17.05
CA LEU A 190 -15.13 -5.63 -18.22
C LEU A 190 -15.65 -6.11 -19.59
N PRO A 191 -16.69 -6.98 -19.74
CA PRO A 191 -17.20 -7.32 -21.07
C PRO A 191 -17.72 -6.09 -21.85
N LYS A 192 -18.12 -5.02 -21.15
CA LYS A 192 -18.68 -3.81 -21.76
C LYS A 192 -17.64 -2.79 -22.25
N LEU A 193 -16.38 -2.90 -21.81
CA LEU A 193 -15.30 -1.96 -22.19
C LEU A 193 -14.25 -2.59 -23.10
N ALA A 194 -14.23 -3.93 -23.19
CA ALA A 194 -13.30 -4.68 -24.03
C ALA A 194 -13.87 -5.02 -25.43
N GLN A 195 -15.04 -4.50 -25.81
CA GLN A 195 -15.43 -4.55 -27.22
C GLN A 195 -14.50 -3.62 -27.99
N PRO A 196 -13.65 -4.13 -28.90
CA PRO A 196 -12.90 -3.26 -29.79
C PRO A 196 -13.90 -2.37 -30.53
N ALA A 197 -13.59 -1.07 -30.64
CA ALA A 197 -14.37 -0.16 -31.46
C ALA A 197 -14.61 -0.82 -32.83
N PRO A 198 -15.83 -0.79 -33.38
CA PRO A 198 -16.08 -1.34 -34.71
C PRO A 198 -15.07 -0.73 -35.67
N GLU A 199 -14.35 -1.58 -36.41
CA GLU A 199 -13.36 -1.15 -37.40
C GLU A 199 -13.97 -0.02 -38.24
N PRO A 200 -13.25 1.10 -38.45
CA PRO A 200 -13.72 2.13 -39.36
C PRO A 200 -14.05 1.46 -40.69
N ARG A 201 -15.33 1.47 -41.09
CA ARG A 201 -15.72 0.92 -42.39
C ARG A 201 -14.84 1.60 -43.43
N ALA A 202 -14.00 0.82 -44.10
CA ALA A 202 -13.22 1.30 -45.22
C ALA A 202 -14.17 2.05 -46.17
N PRO A 203 -13.83 3.26 -46.62
CA PRO A 203 -14.68 3.99 -47.55
C PRO A 203 -14.91 3.08 -48.75
N ARG A 204 -16.18 2.81 -49.08
CA ARG A 204 -16.55 2.14 -50.33
C ARG A 204 -15.93 2.97 -51.44
N MET A 205 -14.82 2.52 -52.01
CA MET A 205 -14.34 3.07 -53.26
C MET A 205 -15.46 2.83 -54.27
N ARG A 206 -16.09 3.94 -54.66
CA ARG A 206 -17.09 3.95 -55.73
C ARG A 206 -16.30 3.64 -56.99
N ASN A 207 -16.38 2.40 -57.48
CA ASN A 207 -15.82 2.01 -58.77
C ASN A 207 -16.46 2.89 -59.85
N GLY A 208 -15.73 3.92 -60.25
CA GLY A 208 -16.15 4.92 -61.22
C GLY A 208 -14.93 5.69 -61.68
N PHE A 209 -13.90 4.96 -62.11
CA PHE A 209 -12.81 5.54 -62.86
C PHE A 209 -13.29 5.63 -64.32
N ASP A 210 -13.88 6.78 -64.63
CA ASP A 210 -14.27 7.17 -65.97
C ASP A 210 -12.99 7.26 -66.82
N ARG A 211 -12.82 6.32 -67.75
CA ARG A 211 -11.60 6.15 -68.55
C ARG A 211 -11.55 7.09 -69.76
N ASP A 212 -12.56 7.93 -69.97
CA ASP A 212 -12.73 8.64 -71.24
C ASP A 212 -12.39 10.14 -71.18
N ALA A 213 -11.85 10.64 -70.05
CA ALA A 213 -11.51 12.07 -69.91
C ALA A 213 -10.17 12.49 -70.53
N PHE A 214 -9.46 11.61 -71.27
CA PHE A 214 -8.18 11.91 -71.93
C PHE A 214 -8.18 11.49 -73.39
N LEU A 215 -9.03 12.11 -74.21
CA LEU A 215 -8.89 12.10 -75.68
C LEU A 215 -9.16 13.50 -76.26
N TYR A 216 -8.06 14.24 -76.43
CA TYR A 216 -7.76 15.30 -77.43
C TYR A 216 -8.51 16.66 -77.40
N PRO A 217 -7.90 17.71 -77.98
CA PRO A 217 -6.48 18.08 -78.11
C PRO A 217 -6.10 19.36 -77.36
#